data_AF-A0A396QJK4-F1
#
_entry.id   AF-A0A396QJK4-F1
#
_cell.length_a   1.000
_cell.length_b   1.000
_cell.length_c   1.000
_cell.angle_alpha   90.00
_cell.angle_beta   90.00
_cell.angle_gamma   90.00
#
_symmetry.space_group_name_H-M   'P 1'
#
loop_
_entity.id
_entity.type
_entity.pdbx_description
1 polymer ?
#
loop_
_entity_poly.entity_id
_entity_poly.type
_entity_poly.pdbx_seq_one_letter_code
_entity_poly.pdbx_strand_id
1 'polypeptide(L)'
;MSLQFNRRDFEYDVYTLVGAFYPGSRIKTWYEGEEAPEGEFAYYYSINYGQEQITFSMNGPGRSQFACCRLKDAGDRTETKNQLKRLVYRFLSEQTGKELPWGDLTGIRPTKIPMRLLEEGWSNVEIARHMRETYFTSNEKTALAIATANREKALLSQLDVEKGYSLYIGIPFCPSICLYCSFGSHPLKQWGHMMEPYLESLFRELAFISGRMSGRRLNTIYVGGGTPTTLEPPQLERLLSFVQEHFSFEHLKEFTVEAGRPDTITEEKLEVLRNHPVTRISINPQTMNQKTLDLIGRKHTVEETVETFHLARRMGFDNINMDLIVGLPGEGQEEVGATLKAVRELDPDSLTVHSLALKRATRLHLFKDQYEDISFENSEEIMRMTKECAMEMGMGPYYLYRQKNIAGNFENVGYAKVDKAGIYNILIMEEKQTIMAAGSGASTKFVFQQGTRIERVENVKDLKNYVERIDEMLERKRKGMELYGI
;
A
#
# COMPACT_ATOMS: atom_id res chain seq x y z
N MET A 1 -27.88 5.40 -1.92
CA MET A 1 -27.89 5.84 -3.34
C MET A 1 -27.85 4.62 -4.25
N SER A 2 -28.26 4.76 -5.50
CA SER A 2 -28.10 3.70 -6.50
C SER A 2 -27.49 4.21 -7.81
N LEU A 3 -26.79 3.31 -8.50
CA LEU A 3 -26.21 3.51 -9.82
C LEU A 3 -26.85 2.54 -10.80
N GLN A 4 -27.45 3.06 -11.86
CA GLN A 4 -28.02 2.28 -12.94
C GLN A 4 -27.09 2.32 -14.16
N PHE A 5 -26.85 1.17 -14.79
CA PHE A 5 -26.07 1.08 -16.03
C PHE A 5 -26.85 0.39 -17.14
N ASN A 6 -26.77 0.90 -18.37
CA ASN A 6 -27.26 0.14 -19.54
C ASN A 6 -26.23 -0.87 -20.08
N ARG A 7 -24.95 -0.75 -19.68
CA ARG A 7 -23.87 -1.71 -19.99
C ARG A 7 -22.90 -1.82 -18.82
N ARG A 8 -22.26 -2.97 -18.69
CA ARG A 8 -21.34 -3.31 -17.58
C ARG A 8 -19.94 -2.69 -17.67
N ASP A 9 -19.72 -1.80 -18.62
CA ASP A 9 -18.40 -1.20 -18.81
C ASP A 9 -18.09 -0.20 -17.68
N PHE A 10 -16.84 -0.23 -17.20
CA PHE A 10 -16.25 0.73 -16.25
C PHE A 10 -17.00 0.98 -14.93
N GLU A 11 -17.87 0.06 -14.51
CA GLU A 11 -18.65 0.17 -13.27
C GLU A 11 -17.81 0.52 -12.05
N TYR A 12 -16.64 -0.12 -11.92
CA TYR A 12 -15.73 0.09 -10.80
C TYR A 12 -15.22 1.53 -10.73
N ASP A 13 -14.91 2.15 -11.88
CA ASP A 13 -14.40 3.52 -11.93
C ASP A 13 -15.50 4.50 -11.50
N VAL A 14 -16.71 4.34 -12.02
CA VAL A 14 -17.88 5.17 -11.65
C VAL A 14 -18.23 4.99 -10.18
N TYR A 15 -18.32 3.74 -9.71
CA TYR A 15 -18.59 3.42 -8.31
C TYR A 15 -17.58 4.08 -7.37
N THR A 16 -16.28 3.99 -7.71
CA THR A 16 -15.20 4.57 -6.90
C THR A 16 -15.29 6.09 -6.86
N LEU A 17 -15.55 6.75 -8.00
CA LEU A 17 -15.69 8.20 -8.06
C LEU A 17 -16.90 8.68 -7.28
N VAL A 18 -18.08 8.10 -7.51
CA VAL A 18 -19.30 8.46 -6.78
C VAL A 18 -19.11 8.23 -5.28
N GLY A 19 -18.49 7.09 -4.90
CA GLY A 19 -18.16 6.81 -3.50
C GLY A 19 -17.23 7.84 -2.85
N ALA A 20 -16.33 8.45 -3.62
CA ALA A 20 -15.43 9.49 -3.10
C ALA A 20 -16.16 10.83 -2.84
N PHE A 21 -17.19 11.17 -3.62
CA PHE A 21 -18.02 12.36 -3.37
C PHE A 21 -19.03 12.18 -2.23
N TYR A 22 -19.44 10.94 -1.98
CA TYR A 22 -20.42 10.56 -0.95
C TYR A 22 -19.86 9.52 0.03
N PRO A 23 -18.81 9.87 0.80
CA PRO A 23 -18.20 8.94 1.74
C PRO A 23 -19.23 8.39 2.74
N GLY A 24 -19.13 7.10 3.07
CA GLY A 24 -20.04 6.40 3.98
C GLY A 24 -21.39 5.98 3.37
N SER A 25 -21.74 6.46 2.17
CA SER A 25 -23.01 6.09 1.53
C SER A 25 -22.98 4.65 1.01
N ARG A 26 -24.05 3.88 1.31
CA ARG A 26 -24.27 2.59 0.64
C ARG A 26 -24.75 2.84 -0.80
N ILE A 27 -23.92 2.45 -1.76
CA ILE A 27 -24.21 2.54 -3.19
C ILE A 27 -24.59 1.13 -3.69
N LYS A 28 -25.81 0.97 -4.21
CA LYS A 28 -26.26 -0.24 -4.89
C LYS A 28 -26.19 -0.06 -6.41
N THR A 29 -25.57 -1.00 -7.11
CA THR A 29 -25.53 -1.02 -8.59
C THR A 29 -26.60 -1.95 -9.14
N TRP A 30 -27.27 -1.55 -10.21
CA TRP A 30 -28.29 -2.34 -10.93
C TRP A 30 -28.29 -1.98 -12.43
N TYR A 31 -28.96 -2.77 -13.27
CA TYR A 31 -28.91 -2.61 -14.72
C TYR A 31 -30.27 -2.26 -15.34
N GLU A 32 -30.24 -1.64 -16.52
CA GLU A 32 -31.45 -1.40 -17.31
C GLU A 32 -32.17 -2.73 -17.62
N GLY A 33 -33.47 -2.79 -17.33
CA GLY A 33 -34.28 -4.01 -17.42
C GLY A 33 -34.34 -4.85 -16.14
N GLU A 34 -33.54 -4.53 -15.12
CA GLU A 34 -33.68 -5.12 -13.77
C GLU A 34 -34.65 -4.31 -12.91
N GLU A 35 -35.24 -4.96 -11.91
CA GLU A 35 -36.01 -4.25 -10.89
C GLU A 35 -35.09 -3.30 -10.11
N ALA A 36 -35.54 -2.07 -9.94
CA ALA A 36 -34.82 -1.10 -9.12
C ALA A 36 -34.67 -1.65 -7.70
N PRO A 37 -33.50 -1.48 -7.06
CA PRO A 37 -33.26 -2.03 -5.74
C PRO A 37 -34.28 -1.50 -4.73
N GLU A 38 -34.70 -2.34 -3.79
CA GLU A 38 -35.57 -1.92 -2.69
C GLU A 38 -34.86 -0.90 -1.77
N GLY A 39 -35.59 0.15 -1.38
CA GLY A 39 -35.19 1.21 -0.44
C GLY A 39 -35.66 2.61 -0.85
N GLU A 40 -35.77 3.55 0.10
CA GLU A 40 -35.96 4.97 -0.20
C GLU A 40 -34.64 5.56 -0.72
N PHE A 41 -34.59 5.92 -2.01
CA PHE A 41 -33.48 6.66 -2.60
C PHE A 41 -33.95 8.07 -2.94
N ALA A 42 -33.43 9.07 -2.23
CA ALA A 42 -33.69 10.47 -2.56
C ALA A 42 -33.23 10.83 -3.99
N TYR A 43 -32.16 10.17 -4.46
CA TYR A 43 -31.61 10.31 -5.81
C TYR A 43 -31.00 9.00 -6.30
N TYR A 44 -31.10 8.73 -7.60
CA TYR A 44 -30.31 7.70 -8.28
C TYR A 44 -29.55 8.30 -9.46
N TYR A 45 -28.40 7.73 -9.77
CA TYR A 45 -27.62 8.12 -10.95
C TYR A 45 -27.74 7.05 -12.02
N SER A 46 -27.80 7.46 -13.28
CA SER A 46 -27.80 6.55 -14.42
C SER A 46 -26.69 6.87 -15.41
N ILE A 47 -26.11 5.80 -15.97
CA ILE A 47 -25.05 5.84 -16.97
C ILE A 47 -25.59 5.17 -18.22
N ASN A 48 -25.69 5.94 -19.31
CA ASN A 48 -26.12 5.45 -20.60
C ASN A 48 -24.98 5.54 -21.62
N TYR A 49 -24.52 4.38 -22.07
CA TYR A 49 -23.56 4.23 -23.16
C TYR A 49 -24.30 4.17 -24.50
N GLY A 50 -24.31 5.29 -25.21
CA GLY A 50 -24.81 5.39 -26.59
C GLY A 50 -23.75 4.97 -27.63
N GLN A 51 -24.06 5.14 -28.92
CA GLN A 51 -23.11 4.88 -30.01
C GLN A 51 -22.04 5.98 -30.12
N GLU A 52 -22.44 7.25 -29.95
CA GLU A 52 -21.55 8.41 -30.16
C GLU A 52 -21.29 9.22 -28.88
N GLN A 53 -22.00 8.92 -27.80
CA GLN A 53 -21.90 9.67 -26.55
C GLN A 53 -22.19 8.80 -25.33
N ILE A 54 -21.66 9.23 -24.19
CA ILE A 54 -22.00 8.71 -22.87
C ILE A 54 -22.77 9.80 -22.12
N THR A 55 -23.87 9.44 -21.48
CA THR A 55 -24.66 10.34 -20.63
C THR A 55 -24.59 9.89 -19.18
N PHE A 56 -24.34 10.83 -18.28
CA PHE A 56 -24.41 10.67 -16.84
C PHE A 56 -25.54 11.54 -16.31
N SER A 57 -26.52 10.94 -15.64
CA SER A 57 -27.71 11.63 -15.16
C SER A 57 -27.91 11.40 -13.66
N MET A 58 -28.44 12.41 -12.97
CA MET A 58 -28.99 12.32 -11.62
C MET A 58 -30.50 12.52 -11.70
N ASN A 59 -31.25 11.60 -11.12
CA ASN A 59 -32.71 11.59 -11.13
C ASN A 59 -33.23 11.56 -9.69
N GLY A 60 -34.17 12.44 -9.36
CA GLY A 60 -34.86 12.50 -8.08
C GLY A 60 -36.21 13.23 -8.18
N PRO A 61 -36.95 13.35 -7.08
CA PRO A 61 -38.28 13.98 -7.07
C PRO A 61 -38.23 15.42 -7.60
N GLY A 62 -38.79 15.64 -8.80
CA GLY A 62 -38.90 16.97 -9.43
C GLY A 62 -37.59 17.58 -9.96
N ARG A 63 -36.46 16.86 -9.90
CA ARG A 63 -35.16 17.35 -10.39
C ARG A 63 -34.43 16.25 -11.15
N SER A 64 -34.21 16.46 -12.44
CA SER A 64 -33.31 15.66 -13.28
C SER A 64 -32.24 16.57 -13.86
N GLN A 65 -30.98 16.16 -13.76
CA GLN A 65 -29.85 16.84 -14.37
C GLN A 65 -29.00 15.79 -15.06
N PHE A 66 -28.41 16.16 -16.19
CA PHE A 66 -27.53 15.27 -16.92
C PHE A 66 -26.38 16.06 -17.54
N ALA A 67 -25.30 15.35 -17.80
CA ALA A 67 -24.24 15.79 -18.68
C ALA A 67 -23.90 14.67 -19.64
N CYS A 68 -23.36 15.02 -20.81
CA CYS A 68 -22.87 14.04 -21.77
C CYS A 68 -21.47 14.38 -22.27
N CYS A 69 -20.75 13.37 -22.73
CA CYS A 69 -19.50 13.52 -23.46
C CYS A 69 -19.55 12.73 -24.77
N ARG A 70 -19.02 13.30 -25.85
CA ARG A 70 -18.90 12.62 -27.14
C ARG A 70 -17.70 11.67 -27.12
N LEU A 71 -17.88 10.50 -27.69
CA LEU A 71 -16.82 9.53 -27.93
C LEU A 71 -16.14 9.85 -29.26
N LYS A 72 -14.82 10.07 -29.23
CA LYS A 72 -14.03 10.29 -30.45
C LYS A 72 -13.80 8.99 -31.21
N ASP A 73 -13.56 7.91 -30.48
CA ASP A 73 -13.46 6.54 -30.97
C ASP A 73 -14.01 5.60 -29.90
N ALA A 74 -15.17 5.00 -30.15
CA ALA A 74 -15.80 4.07 -29.22
C ALA A 74 -15.05 2.72 -29.11
N GLY A 75 -14.10 2.44 -30.02
CA GLY A 75 -13.23 1.27 -29.97
C GLY A 75 -12.06 1.43 -29.00
N ASP A 76 -11.64 2.66 -28.68
CA ASP A 76 -10.61 2.90 -27.68
C ASP A 76 -11.20 2.81 -26.27
N ARG A 77 -11.06 1.62 -25.66
CA ARG A 77 -11.51 1.35 -24.29
C ARG A 77 -10.84 2.26 -23.25
N THR A 78 -9.58 2.68 -23.47
CA THR A 78 -8.85 3.53 -22.52
C THR A 78 -9.36 4.97 -22.58
N GLU A 79 -9.51 5.52 -23.77
CA GLU A 79 -10.03 6.88 -23.92
C GLU A 79 -11.51 6.97 -23.53
N THR A 80 -12.32 5.96 -23.87
CA THR A 80 -13.72 5.87 -23.43
C THR A 80 -13.82 5.92 -21.90
N LYS A 81 -12.98 5.16 -21.20
CA LYS A 81 -12.90 5.19 -19.73
C LYS A 81 -12.53 6.57 -19.21
N ASN A 82 -11.52 7.22 -19.79
CA ASN A 82 -11.08 8.54 -19.36
C ASN A 82 -12.20 9.58 -19.56
N GLN A 83 -12.88 9.58 -20.71
CA GLN A 83 -13.99 10.50 -20.98
C GLN A 83 -15.16 10.31 -20.01
N LEU A 84 -15.54 9.05 -19.73
CA LEU A 84 -16.55 8.74 -18.72
C LEU A 84 -16.16 9.29 -17.34
N LYS A 85 -14.93 9.04 -16.89
CA LYS A 85 -14.48 9.49 -15.58
C LYS A 85 -14.48 11.01 -15.45
N ARG A 86 -14.01 11.73 -16.47
CA ARG A 86 -14.06 13.19 -16.51
C ARG A 86 -15.49 13.71 -16.47
N LEU A 87 -16.40 13.07 -17.22
CA LEU A 87 -17.83 13.40 -17.22
C LEU A 87 -18.43 13.27 -15.82
N VAL A 88 -18.23 12.12 -15.18
CA VAL A 88 -18.73 11.84 -13.83
C VAL A 88 -18.13 12.81 -12.81
N TYR A 89 -16.81 13.03 -12.84
CA TYR A 89 -16.13 13.92 -11.91
C TYR A 89 -16.65 15.35 -12.00
N ARG A 90 -16.69 15.94 -13.20
CA ARG A 90 -17.17 17.32 -13.39
C ARG A 90 -18.61 17.49 -12.94
N PHE A 91 -19.48 16.56 -13.35
CA PHE A 91 -20.88 16.59 -12.95
C PHE A 91 -21.01 16.58 -11.42
N LEU A 92 -20.33 15.66 -10.73
CA LEU A 92 -20.41 15.57 -9.28
C LEU A 92 -19.77 16.76 -8.57
N SER A 93 -18.67 17.30 -9.09
CA SER A 93 -18.06 18.52 -8.56
C SER A 93 -19.00 19.72 -8.64
N GLU A 94 -19.64 19.94 -9.79
CA GLU A 94 -20.64 20.99 -9.96
C GLU A 94 -21.85 20.79 -9.04
N GLN A 95 -22.35 19.55 -8.91
CA GLN A 95 -23.51 19.26 -8.07
C GLN A 95 -23.25 19.42 -6.57
N THR A 96 -22.05 19.03 -6.12
CA THR A 96 -21.72 19.00 -4.69
C THR A 96 -20.98 20.24 -4.22
N GLY A 97 -20.42 21.04 -5.14
CA GLY A 97 -19.50 22.13 -4.83
C GLY A 97 -18.16 21.65 -4.25
N LYS A 98 -17.82 20.36 -4.42
CA LYS A 98 -16.61 19.75 -3.88
C LYS A 98 -15.62 19.40 -4.98
N GLU A 99 -14.34 19.55 -4.69
CA GLU A 99 -13.25 19.01 -5.50
C GLU A 99 -12.53 17.92 -4.71
N LEU A 100 -12.12 16.86 -5.41
CA LEU A 100 -11.29 15.81 -4.80
C LEU A 100 -9.80 16.11 -5.04
N PRO A 101 -8.90 15.90 -4.07
CA PRO A 101 -7.47 16.21 -4.22
C PRO A 101 -6.81 15.53 -5.42
N TRP A 102 -7.21 14.29 -5.69
CA TRP A 102 -6.70 13.47 -6.80
C TRP A 102 -7.58 13.56 -8.06
N GLY A 103 -8.53 14.49 -8.09
CA GLY A 103 -9.45 14.68 -9.21
C GLY A 103 -10.23 13.40 -9.54
N ASP A 104 -10.18 13.01 -10.80
CA ASP A 104 -10.84 11.81 -11.30
C ASP A 104 -10.00 10.52 -11.13
N LEU A 105 -8.79 10.58 -10.54
CA LEU A 105 -7.96 9.38 -10.41
C LEU A 105 -8.58 8.38 -9.43
N THR A 106 -8.85 7.18 -9.94
CA THR A 106 -9.40 6.02 -9.21
C THR A 106 -8.34 4.93 -8.96
N GLY A 107 -7.14 5.12 -9.51
CA GLY A 107 -6.05 4.14 -9.47
C GLY A 107 -5.29 4.14 -8.15
N ILE A 108 -4.73 2.97 -7.82
CA ILE A 108 -3.91 2.72 -6.60
C ILE A 108 -2.55 3.42 -6.69
N ARG A 109 -2.01 3.73 -7.88
CA ARG A 109 -0.62 4.19 -8.03
C ARG A 109 -0.52 5.43 -8.90
N PRO A 110 -0.58 6.63 -8.28
CA PRO A 110 -0.58 7.89 -9.03
C PRO A 110 0.75 8.16 -9.73
N THR A 111 1.87 7.69 -9.18
CA THR A 111 3.25 7.90 -9.66
C THR A 111 3.54 7.26 -11.02
N LYS A 112 2.84 6.18 -11.40
CA LYS A 112 3.01 5.54 -12.70
C LYS A 112 2.78 6.49 -13.89
N ILE A 113 1.90 7.47 -13.74
CA ILE A 113 1.60 8.46 -14.78
C ILE A 113 2.81 9.39 -15.00
N PRO A 114 3.27 10.17 -14.01
CA PRO A 114 4.45 11.00 -14.16
C PRO A 114 5.71 10.17 -14.46
N MET A 115 5.88 8.97 -13.89
CA MET A 115 7.03 8.11 -14.19
C MET A 115 7.11 7.75 -15.68
N ARG A 116 6.01 7.28 -16.28
CA ARG A 116 5.95 7.00 -17.72
C ARG A 116 6.25 8.25 -18.56
N LEU A 117 5.65 9.39 -18.22
CA LEU A 117 5.87 10.63 -18.97
C LEU A 117 7.32 11.14 -18.85
N LEU A 118 7.95 10.98 -17.68
CA LEU A 118 9.37 11.26 -17.47
C LEU A 118 10.26 10.34 -18.31
N GLU A 119 9.89 9.07 -18.48
CA GLU A 119 10.59 8.12 -19.36
C GLU A 119 10.41 8.46 -20.84
N GLU A 120 9.25 9.02 -21.21
CA GLU A 120 8.95 9.57 -22.54
C GLU A 120 9.62 10.94 -22.79
N GLY A 121 10.35 11.49 -21.81
CA GLY A 121 11.13 12.72 -21.95
C GLY A 121 10.37 14.01 -21.67
N TRP A 122 9.16 13.94 -21.11
CA TRP A 122 8.39 15.14 -20.75
C TRP A 122 9.04 15.89 -19.59
N SER A 123 8.97 17.22 -19.63
CA SER A 123 9.38 18.06 -18.51
C SER A 123 8.36 18.03 -17.37
N ASN A 124 8.80 18.33 -16.14
CA ASN A 124 7.91 18.44 -14.98
C ASN A 124 6.73 19.41 -15.21
N VAL A 125 6.92 20.48 -16.00
CA VAL A 125 5.87 21.46 -16.30
C VAL A 125 4.81 20.86 -17.22
N GLU A 126 5.22 20.13 -18.26
CA GLU A 126 4.29 19.46 -19.18
C GLU A 126 3.51 18.35 -18.47
N ILE A 127 4.19 17.58 -17.61
CA ILE A 127 3.55 16.57 -16.78
C ILE A 127 2.54 17.21 -15.83
N ALA A 128 2.90 18.32 -15.17
CA ALA A 128 1.99 19.01 -14.27
C ALA A 128 0.77 19.57 -15.00
N ARG A 129 0.93 20.09 -16.22
CA ARG A 129 -0.19 20.50 -17.08
C ARG A 129 -1.07 19.30 -17.42
N HIS A 130 -0.46 18.22 -17.91
CA HIS A 130 -1.18 17.00 -18.29
C HIS A 130 -1.98 16.44 -17.13
N MET A 131 -1.39 16.30 -15.94
CA MET A 131 -2.07 15.76 -14.77
C MET A 131 -3.31 16.58 -14.38
N ARG A 132 -3.20 17.92 -14.36
CA ARG A 132 -4.30 18.81 -13.98
C ARG A 132 -5.40 18.89 -15.04
N GLU A 133 -5.04 18.93 -16.32
CA GLU A 133 -6.03 19.05 -17.41
C GLU A 133 -6.71 17.71 -17.73
N THR A 134 -5.99 16.61 -17.59
CA THR A 134 -6.46 15.26 -17.96
C THR A 134 -7.22 14.62 -16.81
N TYR A 135 -6.74 14.80 -15.58
CA TYR A 135 -7.22 14.08 -14.40
C TYR A 135 -7.71 14.98 -13.27
N PHE A 136 -7.63 16.32 -13.41
CA PHE A 136 -8.09 17.28 -12.40
C PHE A 136 -7.44 17.13 -11.03
N THR A 137 -6.21 16.63 -10.96
CA THR A 137 -5.46 16.58 -9.70
C THR A 137 -5.18 17.99 -9.19
N SER A 138 -5.23 18.22 -7.87
CA SER A 138 -4.84 19.50 -7.28
C SER A 138 -3.35 19.78 -7.50
N ASN A 139 -2.96 21.05 -7.43
CA ASN A 139 -1.55 21.47 -7.57
C ASN A 139 -0.63 20.71 -6.61
N GLU A 140 -1.07 20.50 -5.37
CA GLU A 140 -0.30 19.83 -4.33
C GLU A 140 -0.09 18.35 -4.63
N LYS A 141 -1.15 17.64 -5.07
CA LYS A 141 -1.05 16.22 -5.41
C LYS A 141 -0.27 15.99 -6.70
N THR A 142 -0.39 16.91 -7.67
CA THR A 142 0.46 16.93 -8.87
C THR A 142 1.94 17.07 -8.50
N ALA A 143 2.28 18.07 -7.67
CA ALA A 143 3.65 18.29 -7.22
C ALA A 143 4.20 17.09 -6.45
N LEU A 144 3.41 16.50 -5.55
CA LEU A 144 3.77 15.30 -4.82
C LEU A 144 4.09 14.14 -5.77
N ALA A 145 3.18 13.82 -6.71
CA ALA A 145 3.37 12.71 -7.63
C ALA A 145 4.61 12.89 -8.53
N ILE A 146 4.87 14.11 -9.01
CA ILE A 146 6.04 14.42 -9.84
C ILE A 146 7.33 14.35 -9.02
N ALA A 147 7.34 14.91 -7.80
CA ALA A 147 8.51 14.85 -6.93
C ALA A 147 8.89 13.41 -6.59
N THR A 148 7.88 12.58 -6.24
CA THR A 148 8.07 11.16 -5.97
C THR A 148 8.60 10.43 -7.21
N ALA A 149 7.97 10.59 -8.37
CA ALA A 149 8.39 9.90 -9.59
C ALA A 149 9.81 10.28 -10.04
N ASN A 150 10.22 11.53 -9.87
CA ASN A 150 11.61 11.93 -10.13
C ASN A 150 12.59 11.21 -9.20
N ARG A 151 12.26 11.11 -7.91
CA ARG A 151 13.10 10.41 -6.94
C ARG A 151 13.13 8.90 -7.19
N GLU A 152 12.00 8.30 -7.51
CA GLU A 152 11.90 6.89 -7.92
C GLU A 152 12.76 6.64 -9.16
N LYS A 153 12.65 7.45 -10.21
CA LYS A 153 13.47 7.35 -11.42
C LYS A 153 14.96 7.43 -11.11
N ALA A 154 15.39 8.38 -10.28
CA ALA A 154 16.78 8.53 -9.88
C ALA A 154 17.31 7.29 -9.14
N LEU A 155 16.56 6.77 -8.18
CA LEU A 155 16.94 5.57 -7.40
C LEU A 155 16.96 4.31 -8.27
N LEU A 156 15.96 4.12 -9.12
CA LEU A 156 15.85 2.95 -9.99
C LEU A 156 16.87 2.96 -11.14
N SER A 157 17.36 4.13 -11.57
CA SER A 157 18.40 4.22 -12.62
C SER A 157 19.72 3.54 -12.23
N GLN A 158 19.92 3.27 -10.93
CA GLN A 158 21.09 2.57 -10.40
C GLN A 158 20.94 1.04 -10.43
N LEU A 159 19.77 0.53 -10.85
CA LEU A 159 19.41 -0.88 -10.85
C LEU A 159 19.25 -1.40 -12.27
N ASP A 160 19.74 -2.61 -12.51
CA ASP A 160 19.36 -3.40 -13.68
C ASP A 160 18.01 -4.09 -13.38
N VAL A 161 16.91 -3.35 -13.56
CA VAL A 161 15.57 -3.84 -13.22
C VAL A 161 15.13 -5.03 -14.07
N GLU A 162 15.73 -5.24 -15.25
CA GLU A 162 15.41 -6.35 -16.15
C GLU A 162 16.08 -7.64 -15.69
N LYS A 163 17.38 -7.62 -15.35
CA LYS A 163 18.09 -8.81 -14.87
C LYS A 163 17.96 -9.03 -13.37
N GLY A 164 17.64 -7.98 -12.63
CA GLY A 164 17.51 -8.05 -11.18
C GLY A 164 16.15 -8.57 -10.70
N TYR A 165 16.09 -8.88 -9.40
CA TYR A 165 14.87 -9.23 -8.71
C TYR A 165 14.92 -8.81 -7.23
N SER A 166 13.74 -8.71 -6.62
CA SER A 166 13.59 -8.57 -5.17
C SER A 166 13.16 -9.88 -4.52
N LEU A 167 13.60 -10.13 -3.30
CA LEU A 167 13.13 -11.21 -2.45
C LEU A 167 12.23 -10.65 -1.34
N TYR A 168 11.02 -11.18 -1.21
CA TYR A 168 10.13 -10.96 -0.07
C TYR A 168 10.03 -12.24 0.76
N ILE A 169 10.17 -12.11 2.08
CA ILE A 169 10.05 -13.21 3.03
C ILE A 169 8.95 -12.85 4.03
N GLY A 170 7.85 -13.59 3.98
CA GLY A 170 6.74 -13.40 4.91
C GLY A 170 6.96 -14.15 6.22
N ILE A 171 6.81 -13.48 7.35
CA ILE A 171 6.70 -14.07 8.69
C ILE A 171 5.30 -13.75 9.23
N PRO A 172 4.31 -14.64 9.07
CA PRO A 172 2.89 -14.35 9.26
C PRO A 172 2.45 -14.50 10.73
N PHE A 173 3.33 -14.20 11.69
CA PHE A 173 3.05 -14.29 13.11
C PHE A 173 3.04 -12.91 13.76
N CYS A 174 2.14 -12.70 14.70
CA CYS A 174 2.03 -11.45 15.47
C CYS A 174 1.78 -11.78 16.95
N PRO A 175 2.19 -10.92 17.90
CA PRO A 175 1.78 -11.05 19.30
C PRO A 175 0.26 -10.94 19.45
N SER A 176 -0.35 -10.01 18.71
CA SER A 176 -1.79 -9.75 18.65
C SER A 176 -2.20 -9.20 17.27
N ILE A 177 -3.50 -9.30 16.94
CA ILE A 177 -4.07 -8.66 15.73
C ILE A 177 -4.61 -7.29 16.10
N CYS A 178 -4.00 -6.24 15.53
CA CYS A 178 -4.46 -4.86 15.67
C CYS A 178 -5.81 -4.66 14.97
N LEU A 179 -6.64 -3.73 15.45
CA LEU A 179 -7.99 -3.51 14.92
C LEU A 179 -8.03 -3.13 13.44
N TYR A 180 -7.07 -2.31 13.00
CA TYR A 180 -6.94 -1.84 11.62
C TYR A 180 -6.23 -2.84 10.69
N CYS A 181 -5.59 -3.87 11.24
CA CYS A 181 -4.73 -4.76 10.46
C CYS A 181 -5.56 -5.61 9.49
N SER A 182 -5.13 -5.65 8.24
CA SER A 182 -5.73 -6.48 7.19
C SER A 182 -4.76 -7.52 6.60
N PHE A 183 -3.56 -7.61 7.18
CA PHE A 183 -2.58 -8.62 6.81
C PHE A 183 -2.98 -9.98 7.38
N GLY A 184 -2.79 -11.05 6.59
CA GLY A 184 -2.99 -12.42 7.04
C GLY A 184 -1.90 -12.79 8.05
N SER A 185 -2.14 -12.47 9.32
CA SER A 185 -1.22 -12.75 10.43
C SER A 185 -1.92 -13.57 11.51
N HIS A 186 -1.12 -14.33 12.24
CA HIS A 186 -1.59 -15.35 13.17
C HIS A 186 -1.07 -15.05 14.59
N PRO A 187 -1.96 -14.94 15.61
CA PRO A 187 -1.54 -14.70 16.98
C PRO A 187 -0.65 -15.82 17.54
N LEU A 188 0.51 -15.48 18.09
CA LEU A 188 1.44 -16.44 18.71
C LEU A 188 0.76 -17.34 19.76
N LYS A 189 -0.12 -16.77 20.59
CA LYS A 189 -0.84 -17.55 21.63
C LYS A 189 -1.62 -18.73 21.06
N GLN A 190 -2.14 -18.62 19.83
CA GLN A 190 -2.94 -19.66 19.19
C GLN A 190 -2.11 -20.51 18.23
N TRP A 191 -1.15 -19.89 17.54
CA TRP A 191 -0.46 -20.47 16.38
C TRP A 191 1.04 -20.70 16.59
N GLY A 192 1.60 -20.39 17.76
CA GLY A 192 3.04 -20.52 18.03
C GLY A 192 3.59 -21.93 17.82
N HIS A 193 2.76 -22.97 18.04
CA HIS A 193 3.13 -24.36 17.76
C HIS A 193 3.41 -24.64 16.27
N MET A 194 2.94 -23.79 15.36
CA MET A 194 3.21 -23.89 13.92
C MET A 194 4.49 -23.17 13.49
N MET A 195 5.19 -22.46 14.38
CA MET A 195 6.37 -21.65 14.03
C MET A 195 7.48 -22.50 13.40
N GLU A 196 7.92 -23.57 14.07
CA GLU A 196 8.98 -24.44 13.55
C GLU A 196 8.58 -25.16 12.24
N PRO A 197 7.40 -25.84 12.15
CA PRO A 197 6.95 -26.42 10.88
C PRO A 197 6.86 -25.40 9.73
N TYR A 198 6.50 -24.17 10.05
CA TYR A 198 6.47 -23.07 9.10
C TYR A 198 7.87 -22.69 8.62
N LEU A 199 8.83 -22.50 9.54
CA LEU A 199 10.21 -22.16 9.18
C LEU A 199 10.87 -23.24 8.32
N GLU A 200 10.64 -24.52 8.63
CA GLU A 200 11.16 -25.61 7.79
C GLU A 200 10.60 -25.56 6.37
N SER A 201 9.30 -25.30 6.22
CA SER A 201 8.67 -25.14 4.90
C SER A 201 9.18 -23.90 4.18
N LEU A 202 9.39 -22.81 4.92
CA LEU A 202 9.95 -21.57 4.39
C LEU A 202 11.38 -21.78 3.87
N PHE A 203 12.24 -22.51 4.58
CA PHE A 203 13.60 -22.83 4.13
C PHE A 203 13.61 -23.68 2.87
N ARG A 204 12.70 -24.66 2.76
CA ARG A 204 12.54 -25.43 1.51
C ARG A 204 12.18 -24.53 0.32
N GLU A 205 11.31 -23.55 0.54
CA GLU A 205 10.94 -22.57 -0.50
C GLU A 205 12.07 -21.60 -0.84
N LEU A 206 12.80 -21.10 0.15
CA LEU A 206 13.95 -20.23 -0.05
C LEU A 206 15.10 -20.96 -0.77
N ALA A 207 15.36 -22.23 -0.43
CA ALA A 207 16.30 -23.10 -1.16
C ALA A 207 15.90 -23.25 -2.63
N PHE A 208 14.61 -23.49 -2.89
CA PHE A 208 14.10 -23.60 -4.26
C PHE A 208 14.28 -22.28 -5.03
N ILE A 209 13.92 -21.15 -4.43
CA ILE A 209 14.04 -19.83 -5.06
C ILE A 209 15.50 -19.49 -5.33
N SER A 210 16.40 -19.65 -4.36
CA SER A 210 17.83 -19.36 -4.54
C SER A 210 18.44 -20.18 -5.67
N GLY A 211 18.17 -21.50 -5.72
CA GLY A 211 18.67 -22.37 -6.78
C GLY A 211 18.22 -21.91 -8.18
N ARG A 212 16.94 -21.55 -8.34
CA ARG A 212 16.38 -21.08 -9.62
C ARG A 212 16.79 -19.67 -10.01
N MET A 213 17.16 -18.82 -9.05
CA MET A 213 17.49 -17.42 -9.27
C MET A 213 19.00 -17.13 -9.26
N SER A 214 19.85 -18.17 -9.17
CA SER A 214 21.31 -18.07 -9.03
C SER A 214 22.01 -17.25 -10.12
N GLY A 215 21.45 -17.14 -11.33
CA GLY A 215 21.97 -16.32 -12.42
C GLY A 215 21.44 -14.88 -12.47
N ARG A 216 20.57 -14.47 -11.52
CA ARG A 216 19.92 -13.15 -11.49
C ARG A 216 20.46 -12.29 -10.37
N ARG A 217 20.25 -10.98 -10.49
CA ARG A 217 20.81 -9.99 -9.55
C ARG A 217 19.83 -9.71 -8.42
N LEU A 218 20.08 -10.24 -7.23
CA LEU A 218 19.27 -9.89 -6.07
C LEU A 218 19.54 -8.44 -5.67
N ASN A 219 18.53 -7.57 -5.77
CA ASN A 219 18.68 -6.15 -5.47
C ASN A 219 18.16 -5.75 -4.09
N THR A 220 17.08 -6.38 -3.64
CA THR A 220 16.50 -6.05 -2.33
C THR A 220 15.96 -7.29 -1.64
N ILE A 221 16.13 -7.39 -0.32
CA ILE A 221 15.45 -8.36 0.53
C ILE A 221 14.52 -7.61 1.48
N TYR A 222 13.29 -8.09 1.62
CA TYR A 222 12.31 -7.55 2.55
C TYR A 222 11.69 -8.67 3.39
N VAL A 223 11.99 -8.67 4.69
CA VAL A 223 11.38 -9.59 5.65
C VAL A 223 10.26 -8.85 6.36
N GLY A 224 9.02 -9.30 6.19
CA GLY A 224 7.84 -8.61 6.72
C GLY A 224 6.62 -9.51 6.89
N GLY A 225 5.44 -8.93 6.89
CA GLY A 225 4.16 -9.66 6.84
C GLY A 225 3.35 -9.50 8.12
N GLY A 226 3.60 -10.36 9.11
CA GLY A 226 3.10 -10.17 10.47
C GLY A 226 4.06 -9.29 11.25
N THR A 227 4.97 -9.92 12.00
CA THR A 227 6.01 -9.26 12.76
C THR A 227 7.23 -10.18 12.79
N PRO A 228 8.22 -10.00 11.90
CA PRO A 228 9.43 -10.82 11.85
C PRO A 228 10.13 -10.98 13.21
N THR A 229 10.16 -9.91 14.02
CA THR A 229 10.71 -9.92 15.38
C THR A 229 9.91 -10.73 16.40
N THR A 230 8.83 -11.41 16.01
CA THR A 230 8.23 -12.48 16.83
C THR A 230 9.04 -13.77 16.85
N LEU A 231 9.96 -13.95 15.89
CA LEU A 231 10.94 -15.04 15.95
C LEU A 231 11.82 -14.85 17.18
N GLU A 232 12.07 -15.94 17.89
CA GLU A 232 13.08 -15.96 18.96
C GLU A 232 14.47 -15.73 18.36
N PRO A 233 15.44 -15.18 19.11
CA PRO A 233 16.77 -14.86 18.57
C PRO A 233 17.42 -16.02 17.79
N PRO A 234 17.40 -17.30 18.26
CA PRO A 234 17.95 -18.41 17.49
C PRO A 234 17.21 -18.71 16.18
N GLN A 235 15.90 -18.46 16.12
CA GLN A 235 15.10 -18.63 14.91
C GLN A 235 15.38 -17.53 13.89
N LEU A 236 15.52 -16.29 14.38
CA LEU A 236 15.88 -15.13 13.55
C LEU A 236 17.31 -15.30 12.99
N GLU A 237 18.26 -15.70 13.82
CA GLU A 237 19.63 -16.04 13.43
C GLU A 237 19.63 -17.10 12.33
N ARG A 238 18.91 -18.22 12.55
CA ARG A 238 18.81 -19.31 11.58
C ARG A 238 18.23 -18.84 10.24
N LEU A 239 17.21 -17.98 10.25
CA LEU A 239 16.63 -17.42 9.03
C LEU A 239 17.62 -16.54 8.27
N LEU A 240 18.26 -15.59 8.96
CA LEU A 240 19.15 -14.63 8.30
C LEU A 240 20.44 -15.30 7.81
N SER A 241 21.00 -16.23 8.60
CA SER A 241 22.13 -17.07 8.21
C SER A 241 21.80 -17.90 6.96
N PHE A 242 20.61 -18.53 6.92
CA PHE A 242 20.17 -19.29 5.75
C PHE A 242 20.11 -18.42 4.49
N VAL A 243 19.54 -17.20 4.60
CA VAL A 243 19.46 -16.26 3.48
C VAL A 243 20.85 -15.83 3.02
N GLN A 244 21.77 -15.55 3.95
CA GLN A 244 23.15 -15.17 3.64
C GLN A 244 23.96 -16.31 2.99
N GLU A 245 23.69 -17.56 3.35
CA GLU A 245 24.34 -18.73 2.75
C GLU A 245 23.84 -19.02 1.32
N HIS A 246 22.54 -18.82 1.06
CA HIS A 246 21.91 -19.29 -0.18
C HIS A 246 21.78 -18.21 -1.26
N PHE A 247 21.87 -16.92 -0.92
CA PHE A 247 21.69 -15.83 -1.88
C PHE A 247 22.97 -14.98 -2.02
N SER A 248 23.32 -14.62 -3.25
CA SER A 248 24.42 -13.69 -3.51
C SER A 248 24.03 -12.26 -3.19
N PHE A 249 24.86 -11.58 -2.39
CA PHE A 249 24.65 -10.18 -2.01
C PHE A 249 25.50 -9.18 -2.84
N GLU A 250 26.17 -9.64 -3.90
CA GLU A 250 27.01 -8.80 -4.76
C GLU A 250 26.29 -7.55 -5.30
N HIS A 251 25.00 -7.68 -5.60
CA HIS A 251 24.17 -6.60 -6.16
C HIS A 251 23.09 -6.10 -5.18
N LEU A 252 23.15 -6.52 -3.92
CA LEU A 252 22.18 -6.15 -2.91
C LEU A 252 22.33 -4.67 -2.55
N LYS A 253 21.23 -3.92 -2.64
CA LYS A 253 21.14 -2.50 -2.28
C LYS A 253 20.41 -2.27 -0.97
N GLU A 254 19.50 -3.17 -0.61
CA GLU A 254 18.71 -3.06 0.61
C GLU A 254 18.41 -4.45 1.18
N PHE A 255 18.54 -4.56 2.49
CA PHE A 255 18.02 -5.67 3.27
C PHE A 255 17.22 -5.08 4.43
N THR A 256 15.90 -5.08 4.26
CA THR A 256 14.94 -4.61 5.26
C THR A 256 14.44 -5.77 6.10
N VAL A 257 14.46 -5.62 7.43
CA VAL A 257 13.69 -6.46 8.36
C VAL A 257 12.69 -5.58 9.09
N GLU A 258 11.39 -5.87 8.91
CA GLU A 258 10.36 -5.18 9.70
C GLU A 258 10.47 -5.59 11.17
N ALA A 259 10.59 -4.58 12.03
CA ALA A 259 10.50 -4.71 13.48
C ALA A 259 9.32 -3.85 13.98
N GLY A 260 8.21 -3.87 13.23
CA GLY A 260 7.10 -2.92 13.35
C GLY A 260 6.33 -2.94 14.69
N ARG A 261 6.74 -3.77 15.64
CA ARG A 261 6.17 -3.91 16.98
C ARG A 261 7.25 -3.71 18.04
N PRO A 262 7.29 -2.54 18.71
CA PRO A 262 8.24 -2.28 19.79
C PRO A 262 8.24 -3.37 20.87
N ASP A 263 7.05 -3.90 21.21
CA ASP A 263 6.85 -5.01 22.17
C ASP A 263 7.48 -6.35 21.77
N THR A 264 8.14 -6.44 20.61
CA THR A 264 8.83 -7.66 20.15
C THR A 264 10.33 -7.49 19.96
N ILE A 265 10.84 -6.26 20.08
CA ILE A 265 12.25 -5.94 19.88
C ILE A 265 12.97 -6.12 21.22
N THR A 266 14.04 -6.90 21.19
CA THR A 266 14.95 -7.08 22.33
C THR A 266 16.38 -6.80 21.88
N GLU A 267 17.27 -6.52 22.82
CA GLU A 267 18.70 -6.33 22.53
C GLU A 267 19.30 -7.54 21.78
N GLU A 268 19.02 -8.76 22.23
CA GLU A 268 19.47 -9.99 21.56
C GLU A 268 19.01 -10.08 20.10
N LYS A 269 17.77 -9.69 19.78
CA LYS A 269 17.27 -9.68 18.40
C LYS A 269 17.96 -8.60 17.58
N LEU A 270 18.17 -7.42 18.15
CA LEU A 270 18.91 -6.35 17.48
C LEU A 270 20.36 -6.75 17.22
N GLU A 271 20.99 -7.48 18.13
CA GLU A 271 22.34 -8.04 17.95
C GLU A 271 22.39 -9.02 16.78
N VAL A 272 21.44 -9.97 16.72
CA VAL A 272 21.26 -10.87 15.56
C VAL A 272 21.14 -10.07 14.26
N LEU A 273 20.28 -9.04 14.22
CA LEU A 273 20.12 -8.19 13.04
C LEU A 273 21.43 -7.45 12.67
N ARG A 274 22.20 -6.97 13.63
CA ARG A 274 23.48 -6.27 13.40
C ARG A 274 24.60 -7.19 12.92
N ASN A 275 24.57 -8.45 13.31
CA ASN A 275 25.53 -9.47 12.85
C ASN A 275 25.27 -9.95 11.42
N HIS A 276 24.13 -9.56 10.84
CA HIS A 276 23.76 -9.84 9.46
C HIS A 276 23.77 -8.55 8.62
N PRO A 277 23.80 -8.64 7.28
CA PRO A 277 23.83 -7.46 6.40
C PRO A 277 22.48 -6.73 6.29
N VAL A 278 21.72 -6.66 7.39
CA VAL A 278 20.50 -5.88 7.51
C VAL A 278 20.87 -4.40 7.49
N THR A 279 20.35 -3.68 6.49
CA THR A 279 20.67 -2.27 6.25
C THR A 279 19.54 -1.34 6.62
N ARG A 280 18.34 -1.87 6.87
CA ARG A 280 17.16 -1.08 7.24
C ARG A 280 16.25 -1.87 8.16
N ILE A 281 15.71 -1.19 9.17
CA ILE A 281 14.66 -1.73 10.04
C ILE A 281 13.48 -0.77 10.12
N SER A 282 12.34 -1.25 10.64
CA SER A 282 11.21 -0.39 10.97
C SER A 282 10.85 -0.52 12.45
N ILE A 283 10.56 0.59 13.12
CA ILE A 283 10.06 0.64 14.50
C ILE A 283 8.80 1.49 14.47
N ASN A 284 7.64 0.85 14.46
CA ASN A 284 6.41 1.51 14.04
C ASN A 284 5.45 1.75 15.20
N PRO A 285 5.35 2.98 15.74
CA PRO A 285 4.35 3.30 16.77
C PRO A 285 2.94 3.30 16.20
N GLN A 286 2.77 3.67 14.93
CA GLN A 286 1.49 4.04 14.28
C GLN A 286 0.90 5.34 14.82
N THR A 287 0.98 5.55 16.13
CA THR A 287 0.59 6.76 16.86
C THR A 287 1.39 6.82 18.17
N MET A 288 1.68 8.02 18.67
CA MET A 288 2.30 8.23 19.98
C MET A 288 1.26 8.61 21.04
N ASN A 289 -0.01 8.26 20.83
CA ASN A 289 -1.10 8.46 21.77
C ASN A 289 -1.47 7.15 22.47
N GLN A 290 -1.17 7.03 23.77
CA GLN A 290 -1.39 5.78 24.53
C GLN A 290 -2.84 5.29 24.47
N LYS A 291 -3.82 6.20 24.64
CA LYS A 291 -5.25 5.85 24.58
C LYS A 291 -5.63 5.21 23.24
N THR A 292 -5.08 5.72 22.14
CA THR A 292 -5.30 5.15 20.80
C THR A 292 -4.62 3.80 20.66
N LEU A 293 -3.39 3.63 21.15
CA LEU A 293 -2.68 2.35 21.14
C LEU A 293 -3.47 1.24 21.83
N ASP A 294 -3.99 1.53 23.02
CA ASP A 294 -4.82 0.61 23.80
C ASP A 294 -6.09 0.22 23.02
N LEU A 295 -6.77 1.22 22.43
CA LEU A 295 -7.99 1.04 21.65
C LEU A 295 -7.75 0.15 20.43
N ILE A 296 -6.68 0.39 19.66
CA ILE A 296 -6.38 -0.35 18.43
C ILE A 296 -5.75 -1.72 18.68
N GLY A 297 -5.58 -2.12 19.95
CA GLY A 297 -5.10 -3.45 20.35
C GLY A 297 -3.57 -3.61 20.26
N ARG A 298 -2.84 -2.50 20.33
CA ARG A 298 -1.38 -2.48 20.48
C ARG A 298 -1.04 -2.40 21.96
N LYS A 299 -0.26 -3.36 22.46
CA LYS A 299 -0.02 -3.56 23.90
C LYS A 299 1.26 -2.93 24.43
N HIS A 300 1.96 -2.20 23.57
CA HIS A 300 3.18 -1.51 23.94
C HIS A 300 2.84 -0.09 24.38
N THR A 301 3.70 0.52 25.18
CA THR A 301 3.56 1.92 25.55
C THR A 301 4.29 2.86 24.60
N VAL A 302 3.95 4.14 24.68
CA VAL A 302 4.68 5.21 24.00
C VAL A 302 6.14 5.22 24.46
N GLU A 303 6.38 5.06 25.76
CA GLU A 303 7.71 5.02 26.37
C GLU A 303 8.53 3.83 25.83
N GLU A 304 7.93 2.63 25.74
CA GLU A 304 8.59 1.45 25.16
C GLU A 304 9.01 1.68 23.71
N THR A 305 8.22 2.42 22.92
CA THR A 305 8.61 2.80 21.55
C THR A 305 9.87 3.66 21.57
N VAL A 306 9.89 4.69 22.42
CA VAL A 306 11.01 5.63 22.55
C VAL A 306 12.27 4.90 22.99
N GLU A 307 12.17 4.05 24.02
CA GLU A 307 13.26 3.25 24.55
C GLU A 307 13.83 2.30 23.50
N THR A 308 12.95 1.59 22.78
CA THR A 308 13.32 0.65 21.72
C THR A 308 14.00 1.36 20.55
N PHE A 309 13.49 2.52 20.16
CA PHE A 309 14.11 3.33 19.11
C PHE A 309 15.52 3.76 19.52
N HIS A 310 15.69 4.31 20.72
CA HIS A 310 17.00 4.71 21.21
C HIS A 310 17.96 3.52 21.41
N LEU A 311 17.45 2.35 21.81
CA LEU A 311 18.24 1.12 21.86
C LEU A 311 18.79 0.77 20.48
N ALA A 312 17.94 0.72 19.45
CA ALA A 312 18.37 0.45 18.08
C ALA A 312 19.40 1.50 17.59
N ARG A 313 19.19 2.79 17.87
CA ARG A 313 20.18 3.84 17.56
C ARG A 313 21.52 3.59 18.24
N ARG A 314 21.54 3.27 19.54
CA ARG A 314 22.78 2.96 20.29
C ARG A 314 23.52 1.75 19.75
N MET A 315 22.78 0.77 19.20
CA MET A 315 23.35 -0.43 18.57
C MET A 315 23.83 -0.18 17.12
N GLY A 316 23.74 1.07 16.64
CA GLY A 316 24.31 1.49 15.35
C GLY A 316 23.37 1.35 14.16
N PHE A 317 22.05 1.20 14.38
CA PHE A 317 21.10 1.29 13.27
C PHE A 317 20.96 2.74 12.81
N ASP A 318 21.33 2.99 11.56
CA ASP A 318 21.37 4.32 10.94
C ASP A 318 20.30 4.49 9.84
N ASN A 319 19.44 3.49 9.65
CA ASN A 319 18.28 3.53 8.74
C ASN A 319 17.06 2.89 9.41
N ILE A 320 16.37 3.69 10.22
CA ILE A 320 15.17 3.31 10.96
C ILE A 320 13.97 4.04 10.36
N ASN A 321 13.02 3.26 9.90
CA ASN A 321 11.72 3.74 9.45
C ASN A 321 10.70 3.76 10.59
N MET A 322 9.82 4.76 10.59
CA MET A 322 8.62 4.76 11.42
C MET A 322 7.37 4.84 10.56
N ASP A 323 6.44 3.90 10.73
CA ASP A 323 5.11 3.96 10.13
C ASP A 323 4.12 4.64 11.08
N LEU A 324 3.37 5.61 10.56
CA LEU A 324 2.25 6.29 11.19
C LEU A 324 0.95 5.96 10.47
N ILE A 325 -0.17 5.95 11.20
CA ILE A 325 -1.51 5.83 10.62
C ILE A 325 -2.32 7.06 11.04
N VAL A 326 -2.79 7.83 10.07
CA VAL A 326 -3.72 8.94 10.29
C VAL A 326 -5.16 8.50 10.05
N GLY A 327 -6.10 9.11 10.77
CA GLY A 327 -7.51 8.69 10.79
C GLY A 327 -7.79 7.50 11.70
N LEU A 328 -6.92 7.24 12.68
CA LEU A 328 -7.18 6.26 13.73
C LEU A 328 -8.38 6.71 14.61
N PRO A 329 -9.10 5.76 15.21
CA PRO A 329 -10.25 6.08 16.06
C PRO A 329 -9.86 6.99 17.23
N GLY A 330 -10.56 8.12 17.36
CA GLY A 330 -10.39 9.08 18.45
C GLY A 330 -9.22 10.04 18.25
N GLU A 331 -8.64 10.10 17.04
CA GLU A 331 -7.57 11.04 16.72
C GLU A 331 -8.06 12.12 15.75
N GLY A 332 -7.80 13.37 16.11
CA GLY A 332 -7.91 14.55 15.26
C GLY A 332 -6.55 15.23 15.07
N GLN A 333 -6.58 16.52 14.76
CA GLN A 333 -5.37 17.31 14.51
C GLN A 333 -4.45 17.40 15.74
N GLU A 334 -5.02 17.47 16.95
CA GLU A 334 -4.26 17.59 18.20
C GLU A 334 -3.44 16.33 18.46
N GLU A 335 -4.08 15.15 18.39
CA GLU A 335 -3.44 13.85 18.60
C GLU A 335 -2.37 13.56 17.54
N VAL A 336 -2.65 13.89 16.29
CA VAL A 336 -1.67 13.78 15.20
C VAL A 336 -0.50 14.74 15.44
N GLY A 337 -0.77 15.98 15.85
CA GLY A 337 0.26 16.97 16.18
C GLY A 337 1.19 16.49 17.29
N ALA A 338 0.64 15.91 18.36
CA ALA A 338 1.43 15.29 19.44
C ALA A 338 2.30 14.13 18.93
N THR A 339 1.74 13.28 18.06
CA THR A 339 2.49 12.19 17.41
C THR A 339 3.66 12.72 16.57
N LEU A 340 3.42 13.73 15.74
CA LEU A 340 4.45 14.32 14.88
C LEU A 340 5.56 14.99 15.69
N LYS A 341 5.22 15.64 16.81
CA LYS A 341 6.21 16.21 17.73
C LYS A 341 7.14 15.12 18.28
N ALA A 342 6.60 14.03 18.81
CA ALA A 342 7.39 12.93 19.35
C ALA A 342 8.25 12.23 18.27
N VAL A 343 7.71 12.03 17.07
CA VAL A 343 8.48 11.48 15.93
C VAL A 343 9.66 12.38 15.56
N ARG A 344 9.46 13.71 15.58
CA ARG A 344 10.53 14.67 15.32
C ARG A 344 11.64 14.62 16.37
N GLU A 345 11.28 14.45 17.64
CA GLU A 345 12.24 14.28 18.74
C GLU A 345 13.06 12.99 18.61
N LEU A 346 12.46 11.92 18.07
CA LEU A 346 13.16 10.66 17.78
C LEU A 346 14.09 10.75 16.57
N ASP A 347 13.80 11.61 15.60
CA ASP A 347 14.57 11.80 14.36
C ASP A 347 14.86 10.49 13.58
N PRO A 348 13.82 9.73 13.13
CA PRO A 348 13.99 8.60 12.23
C PRO A 348 14.60 9.00 10.88
N ASP A 349 15.03 8.01 10.11
CA ASP A 349 15.65 8.22 8.78
C ASP A 349 14.63 8.21 7.66
N SER A 350 13.50 7.52 7.88
CA SER A 350 12.34 7.56 7.03
C SER A 350 11.04 7.52 7.84
N LEU A 351 10.01 8.14 7.27
CA LEU A 351 8.68 8.23 7.83
C LEU A 351 7.68 7.79 6.78
N THR A 352 6.88 6.77 7.08
CA THR A 352 5.77 6.38 6.22
C THR A 352 4.46 6.78 6.86
N VAL A 353 3.64 7.53 6.14
CA VAL A 353 2.33 7.98 6.60
C VAL A 353 1.28 7.21 5.83
N HIS A 354 0.46 6.45 6.57
CA HIS A 354 -0.68 5.72 6.04
C HIS A 354 -1.98 6.43 6.41
N SER A 355 -2.85 6.67 5.44
CA SER A 355 -4.24 7.01 5.72
C SER A 355 -5.02 5.72 6.01
N LEU A 356 -5.78 5.69 7.11
CA LEU A 356 -6.56 4.52 7.49
C LEU A 356 -7.50 4.08 6.36
N ALA A 357 -7.43 2.78 6.02
CA ALA A 357 -8.33 2.16 5.05
C ALA A 357 -9.16 1.06 5.73
N LEU A 358 -10.46 1.30 5.87
CA LEU A 358 -11.39 0.34 6.48
C LEU A 358 -11.74 -0.78 5.51
N LYS A 359 -10.94 -1.86 5.53
CA LYS A 359 -11.27 -3.07 4.76
C LYS A 359 -12.29 -3.94 5.49
N ARG A 360 -13.14 -4.63 4.72
CA ARG A 360 -14.19 -5.54 5.23
C ARG A 360 -13.69 -6.57 6.25
N ALA A 361 -12.45 -7.05 6.08
CA ALA A 361 -11.86 -8.09 6.92
C ALA A 361 -11.20 -7.57 8.21
N THR A 362 -11.10 -6.26 8.41
CA THR A 362 -10.51 -5.69 9.64
C THR A 362 -11.47 -5.87 10.81
N ARG A 363 -10.94 -6.09 12.03
CA ARG A 363 -11.78 -6.16 13.23
C ARG A 363 -12.54 -4.85 13.43
N LEU A 364 -11.91 -3.72 13.11
CA LEU A 364 -12.56 -2.42 13.12
C LEU A 364 -13.80 -2.37 12.23
N HIS A 365 -13.78 -3.03 11.07
CA HIS A 365 -14.96 -3.16 10.21
C HIS A 365 -16.00 -4.15 10.75
N LEU A 366 -15.56 -5.28 11.34
CA LEU A 366 -16.45 -6.33 11.84
C LEU A 366 -17.22 -5.89 13.10
N PHE A 367 -16.63 -5.00 13.90
CA PHE A 367 -17.21 -4.51 15.16
C PHE A 367 -17.56 -3.02 15.08
N LYS A 368 -17.93 -2.52 13.88
CA LYS A 368 -18.25 -1.09 13.66
C LYS A 368 -19.26 -0.54 14.65
N ASP A 369 -20.29 -1.32 14.97
CA ASP A 369 -21.35 -0.97 15.91
C ASP A 369 -20.82 -0.63 17.32
N GLN A 370 -19.64 -1.16 17.70
CA GLN A 370 -18.99 -0.87 18.98
C GLN A 370 -18.18 0.44 18.98
N TYR A 371 -18.00 1.05 17.80
CA TYR A 371 -17.19 2.24 17.58
C TYR A 371 -17.98 3.35 16.87
N GLU A 372 -19.31 3.27 16.83
CA GLU A 372 -20.18 4.25 16.15
C GLU A 372 -20.01 5.67 16.70
N ASP A 373 -19.74 5.80 18.00
CA ASP A 373 -19.53 7.09 18.67
C ASP A 373 -18.10 7.64 18.56
N ILE A 374 -17.19 6.92 17.89
CA ILE A 374 -15.78 7.32 17.77
C ILE A 374 -15.52 7.95 16.39
N SER A 375 -14.92 9.14 16.39
CA SER A 375 -14.55 9.83 15.16
C SER A 375 -13.36 9.15 14.46
N PHE A 376 -13.42 9.10 13.14
CA PHE A 376 -12.34 8.64 12.26
C PHE A 376 -11.99 9.78 11.31
N GLU A 377 -11.27 10.78 11.82
CA GLU A 377 -11.00 12.00 11.08
C GLU A 377 -9.66 11.91 10.35
N ASN A 378 -9.70 11.99 9.03
CA ASN A 378 -8.54 12.32 8.23
C ASN A 378 -8.90 13.48 7.31
N SER A 379 -8.07 14.52 7.28
CA SER A 379 -8.33 15.77 6.59
C SER A 379 -7.12 16.21 5.77
N GLU A 380 -7.33 17.13 4.82
CA GLU A 380 -6.23 17.75 4.08
C GLU A 380 -5.22 18.41 5.02
N GLU A 381 -5.71 19.00 6.11
CA GLU A 381 -4.89 19.63 7.14
C GLU A 381 -3.97 18.62 7.84
N ILE A 382 -4.50 17.46 8.23
CA ILE A 382 -3.69 16.37 8.80
C ILE A 382 -2.62 15.92 7.80
N MET A 383 -2.98 15.70 6.53
CA MET A 383 -2.03 15.32 5.50
C MET A 383 -0.95 16.39 5.30
N ARG A 384 -1.31 17.67 5.35
CA ARG A 384 -0.39 18.81 5.28
C ARG A 384 0.59 18.82 6.47
N MET A 385 0.09 18.67 7.70
CA MET A 385 0.93 18.58 8.91
C MET A 385 1.97 17.46 8.81
N THR A 386 1.58 16.27 8.34
CA THR A 386 2.52 15.15 8.20
C THR A 386 3.61 15.42 7.16
N LYS A 387 3.25 16.03 6.02
CA LYS A 387 4.18 16.43 4.97
C LYS A 387 5.16 17.51 5.46
N GLU A 388 4.65 18.54 6.13
CA GLU A 388 5.47 19.62 6.69
C GLU A 388 6.46 19.07 7.72
N CYS A 389 6.01 18.20 8.63
CA CYS A 389 6.89 17.55 9.60
C CYS A 389 8.01 16.75 8.89
N ALA A 390 7.68 15.97 7.85
CA ALA A 390 8.69 15.23 7.10
C ALA A 390 9.71 16.16 6.42
N MET A 391 9.24 17.26 5.81
CA MET A 391 10.11 18.26 5.16
C MET A 391 11.01 18.97 6.16
N GLU A 392 10.50 19.35 7.33
CA GLU A 392 11.27 19.96 8.42
C GLU A 392 12.36 19.02 8.94
N MET A 393 12.13 17.71 8.89
CA MET A 393 13.12 16.67 9.22
C MET A 393 14.10 16.37 8.05
N GLY A 394 14.08 17.16 6.97
CA GLY A 394 14.95 16.98 5.81
C GLY A 394 14.59 15.80 4.92
N MET A 395 13.34 15.31 4.98
CA MET A 395 12.88 14.18 4.19
C MET A 395 12.12 14.62 2.94
N GLY A 396 12.37 13.93 1.82
CA GLY A 396 11.57 14.04 0.60
C GLY A 396 10.69 12.81 0.39
N PRO A 397 9.57 12.90 -0.36
CA PRO A 397 8.77 11.74 -0.70
C PRO A 397 9.55 10.82 -1.66
N TYR A 398 9.46 9.50 -1.46
CA TYR A 398 10.19 8.51 -2.26
C TYR A 398 9.33 7.36 -2.78
N TYR A 399 8.13 7.14 -2.23
CA TYR A 399 7.12 6.28 -2.84
C TYR A 399 5.72 6.73 -2.42
N LEU A 400 4.73 6.39 -3.25
CA LEU A 400 3.35 6.83 -3.11
C LEU A 400 2.38 5.74 -3.57
N TYR A 401 1.34 5.48 -2.79
CA TYR A 401 0.22 4.67 -3.25
C TYR A 401 -1.08 5.07 -2.55
N ARG A 402 -2.20 4.68 -3.16
CA ARG A 402 -3.55 4.90 -2.66
C ARG A 402 -4.21 3.56 -2.44
N GLN A 403 -5.11 3.48 -1.48
CA GLN A 403 -5.86 2.25 -1.20
C GLN A 403 -7.33 2.43 -1.57
N LYS A 404 -7.99 1.31 -1.90
CA LYS A 404 -9.44 1.30 -2.01
C LYS A 404 -10.03 1.60 -0.63
N ASN A 405 -11.08 2.41 -0.57
CA ASN A 405 -11.77 2.80 0.67
C ASN A 405 -10.84 3.46 1.71
N ILE A 406 -9.89 4.27 1.25
CA ILE A 406 -9.05 5.09 2.11
C ILE A 406 -9.88 6.27 2.65
N ALA A 407 -9.77 6.55 3.95
CA ALA A 407 -10.46 7.68 4.56
C ALA A 407 -10.04 8.98 3.84
N GLY A 408 -11.03 9.81 3.47
CA GLY A 408 -10.81 11.10 2.80
C GLY A 408 -10.27 11.02 1.35
N ASN A 409 -10.16 9.82 0.75
CA ASN A 409 -9.62 9.64 -0.60
C ASN A 409 -8.17 10.17 -0.79
N PHE A 410 -7.38 10.17 0.29
CA PHE A 410 -5.99 10.61 0.29
C PHE A 410 -5.03 9.51 -0.20
N GLU A 411 -3.82 9.48 0.35
CA GLU A 411 -2.71 8.65 -0.08
C GLU A 411 -1.91 8.14 1.11
N ASN A 412 -1.06 7.17 0.82
CA ASN A 412 0.02 6.72 1.68
C ASN A 412 1.33 7.18 1.05
N VAL A 413 2.21 7.79 1.83
CA VAL A 413 3.47 8.37 1.35
C VAL A 413 4.61 7.92 2.23
N GLY A 414 5.69 7.44 1.61
CA GLY A 414 6.98 7.31 2.29
C GLY A 414 7.82 8.56 2.07
N TYR A 415 8.34 9.11 3.15
CA TYR A 415 9.33 10.17 3.17
C TYR A 415 10.64 9.61 3.70
N ALA A 416 11.77 10.03 3.13
CA ALA A 416 13.08 9.62 3.62
C ALA A 416 14.11 10.72 3.45
N LYS A 417 15.08 10.76 4.36
CA LYS A 417 16.33 11.50 4.18
C LYS A 417 17.08 10.97 2.94
N VAL A 418 18.10 11.71 2.50
CA VAL A 418 18.96 11.28 1.38
C VAL A 418 19.56 9.90 1.69
N ASP A 419 19.59 9.00 0.71
CA ASP A 419 20.12 7.62 0.81
C ASP A 419 19.44 6.69 1.83
N LYS A 420 18.30 7.10 2.41
CA LYS A 420 17.54 6.29 3.40
C LYS A 420 16.20 5.77 2.85
N ALA A 421 15.94 5.96 1.56
CA ALA A 421 14.71 5.51 0.91
C ALA A 421 14.62 3.98 0.83
N GLY A 422 13.43 3.45 1.10
CA GLY A 422 13.11 2.03 0.93
C GLY A 422 13.00 1.64 -0.55
N ILE A 423 14.05 1.06 -1.13
CA ILE A 423 14.12 0.64 -2.53
C ILE A 423 13.08 -0.46 -2.82
N TYR A 424 12.90 -1.42 -1.90
CA TYR A 424 11.87 -2.45 -2.08
C TYR A 424 10.47 -1.85 -2.23
N ASN A 425 10.15 -0.82 -1.42
CA ASN A 425 8.85 -0.14 -1.46
C ASN A 425 8.59 0.52 -2.83
N ILE A 426 9.62 1.07 -3.46
CA ILE A 426 9.53 1.61 -4.82
C ILE A 426 9.26 0.48 -5.81
N LEU A 427 10.07 -0.59 -5.79
CA LEU A 427 9.99 -1.69 -6.75
C LEU A 427 8.63 -2.42 -6.71
N ILE A 428 8.08 -2.67 -5.52
CA ILE A 428 6.76 -3.31 -5.36
C ILE A 428 5.60 -2.41 -5.81
N MET A 429 5.75 -1.08 -5.70
CA MET A 429 4.73 -0.12 -6.13
C MET A 429 4.83 0.19 -7.62
N GLU A 430 6.00 0.55 -8.12
CA GLU A 430 6.17 0.81 -9.56
C GLU A 430 6.03 -0.47 -10.40
N GLU A 431 6.19 -1.66 -9.78
CA GLU A 431 6.16 -2.96 -10.46
C GLU A 431 7.09 -2.95 -11.68
N LYS A 432 8.32 -2.47 -11.46
CA LYS A 432 9.39 -2.38 -12.47
C LYS A 432 10.29 -3.61 -12.49
N GLN A 433 10.19 -4.47 -11.48
CA GLN A 433 11.07 -5.62 -11.29
C GLN A 433 10.30 -6.83 -10.75
N THR A 434 10.75 -8.03 -11.12
CA THR A 434 10.21 -9.29 -10.59
C THR A 434 10.46 -9.40 -9.08
N ILE A 435 9.45 -9.89 -8.36
CA ILE A 435 9.49 -10.10 -6.91
C ILE A 435 9.24 -11.57 -6.64
N MET A 436 10.28 -12.25 -6.17
CA MET A 436 10.18 -13.59 -5.65
C MET A 436 9.75 -13.52 -4.20
N ALA A 437 8.63 -14.17 -3.87
CA ALA A 437 8.05 -14.07 -2.55
C ALA A 437 7.94 -15.46 -1.91
N ALA A 438 8.38 -15.60 -0.66
CA ALA A 438 8.31 -16.84 0.12
C ALA A 438 7.44 -16.65 1.37
N GLY A 439 6.82 -17.75 1.81
CA GLY A 439 5.96 -17.79 2.99
C GLY A 439 4.46 -17.86 2.68
N SER A 440 3.67 -18.28 3.67
CA SER A 440 2.20 -18.29 3.59
C SER A 440 1.62 -16.94 3.16
N GLY A 441 0.71 -16.97 2.20
CA GLY A 441 0.04 -15.79 1.62
C GLY A 441 0.93 -14.88 0.77
N ALA A 442 2.20 -15.23 0.57
CA ALA A 442 3.12 -14.49 -0.28
C ALA A 442 2.74 -14.63 -1.78
N SER A 443 2.96 -13.57 -2.55
CA SER A 443 2.63 -13.51 -3.97
C SER A 443 3.89 -13.19 -4.77
N THR A 444 4.41 -14.19 -5.48
CA THR A 444 5.47 -13.95 -6.48
C THR A 444 4.87 -13.16 -7.62
N LYS A 445 5.53 -12.08 -8.02
CA LYS A 445 5.13 -11.23 -9.14
C LYS A 445 6.20 -11.29 -10.22
N PHE A 446 5.86 -11.86 -11.36
CA PHE A 446 6.69 -11.78 -12.55
C PHE A 446 6.33 -10.52 -13.32
N VAL A 447 7.34 -9.69 -13.58
CA VAL A 447 7.17 -8.40 -14.26
C VAL A 447 7.80 -8.50 -15.64
N PHE A 448 7.02 -8.19 -16.68
CA PHE A 448 7.47 -8.18 -18.07
C PHE A 448 7.27 -6.80 -18.67
N GLN A 449 8.02 -6.53 -19.76
CA GLN A 449 7.79 -5.35 -20.60
C GLN A 449 7.75 -4.07 -19.76
N GLN A 450 8.68 -3.94 -18.81
CA GLN A 450 8.80 -2.79 -17.91
C GLN A 450 7.52 -2.48 -17.09
N GLY A 451 6.73 -3.50 -16.77
CA GLY A 451 5.56 -3.38 -15.89
C GLY A 451 4.21 -3.28 -16.59
N THR A 452 4.14 -3.42 -17.92
CA THR A 452 2.87 -3.45 -18.66
C THR A 452 2.13 -4.76 -18.49
N ARG A 453 2.85 -5.87 -18.26
CA ARG A 453 2.30 -7.19 -17.99
C ARG A 453 2.87 -7.76 -16.71
N ILE A 454 1.98 -8.25 -15.85
CA ILE A 454 2.32 -8.78 -14.53
C ILE A 454 1.55 -10.06 -14.31
N GLU A 455 2.30 -11.11 -14.02
CA GLU A 455 1.76 -12.43 -13.73
C GLU A 455 2.07 -12.79 -12.29
N ARG A 456 1.14 -13.50 -11.64
CA ARG A 456 1.25 -13.80 -10.21
C ARG A 456 1.19 -15.28 -9.95
N VAL A 457 2.05 -15.73 -9.04
CA VAL A 457 1.96 -17.06 -8.44
C VAL A 457 1.85 -16.89 -6.94
N GLU A 458 0.70 -17.29 -6.41
CA GLU A 458 0.36 -17.09 -5.00
C GLU A 458 0.51 -18.38 -4.20
N ASN A 459 1.11 -18.22 -3.02
CA ASN A 459 1.06 -19.23 -1.98
C ASN A 459 -0.31 -19.21 -1.31
N VAL A 460 -0.73 -20.36 -0.80
CA VAL A 460 -1.93 -20.44 0.04
C VAL A 460 -1.77 -19.55 1.28
N LYS A 461 -2.86 -18.92 1.73
CA LYS A 461 -2.86 -17.98 2.86
C LYS A 461 -2.93 -18.66 4.22
N ASP A 462 -3.50 -19.86 4.28
CA ASP A 462 -3.64 -20.61 5.51
C ASP A 462 -2.32 -21.30 5.87
N LEU A 463 -1.89 -21.15 7.13
CA LEU A 463 -0.62 -21.67 7.63
C LEU A 463 -0.50 -23.20 7.50
N LYS A 464 -1.53 -23.95 7.88
CA LYS A 464 -1.48 -25.42 7.84
C LYS A 464 -1.37 -25.92 6.41
N ASN A 465 -2.22 -25.37 5.54
CA ASN A 465 -2.16 -25.68 4.11
C ASN A 465 -0.81 -25.33 3.50
N TYR A 466 -0.17 -24.23 3.89
CA TYR A 466 1.16 -23.87 3.38
C TYR A 466 2.22 -24.92 3.75
N VAL A 467 2.22 -25.36 5.01
CA VAL A 467 3.16 -26.39 5.50
C VAL A 467 2.88 -27.76 4.85
N GLU A 468 1.63 -28.21 4.86
CA GLU A 468 1.23 -29.53 4.35
C GLU A 468 1.36 -29.64 2.82
N ARG A 469 1.24 -28.51 2.10
CA ARG A 469 1.22 -28.46 0.63
C ARG A 469 2.42 -27.71 0.07
N ILE A 470 3.53 -27.66 0.80
CA ILE A 470 4.72 -26.92 0.37
C ILE A 470 5.21 -27.39 -1.00
N ASP A 471 5.18 -28.69 -1.30
CA ASP A 471 5.57 -29.24 -2.61
C ASP A 471 4.69 -28.70 -3.74
N GLU A 472 3.40 -28.51 -3.49
CA GLU A 472 2.49 -27.88 -4.45
C GLU A 472 2.88 -26.40 -4.67
N MET A 473 3.29 -25.68 -3.63
CA MET A 473 3.72 -24.28 -3.77
C MET A 473 5.00 -24.16 -4.60
N LEU A 474 5.97 -25.06 -4.36
CA LEU A 474 7.19 -25.14 -5.18
C LEU A 474 6.86 -25.44 -6.64
N GLU A 475 5.95 -26.39 -6.87
CA GLU A 475 5.50 -26.78 -8.20
C GLU A 475 4.78 -25.64 -8.95
N ARG A 476 3.93 -24.87 -8.25
CA ARG A 476 3.29 -23.66 -8.81
C ARG A 476 4.34 -22.62 -9.22
N LYS A 477 5.35 -22.39 -8.39
CA LYS A 477 6.45 -21.45 -8.72
C LYS A 477 7.29 -21.97 -9.87
N ARG A 478 7.61 -23.26 -9.90
CA ARG A 478 8.33 -23.91 -10.99
C ARG A 478 7.61 -23.68 -12.33
N LYS A 479 6.31 -23.99 -12.39
CA LYS A 479 5.47 -23.73 -13.56
C LYS A 479 5.46 -22.25 -13.94
N GLY A 480 5.34 -21.36 -12.97
CA GLY A 480 5.43 -19.92 -13.21
C GLY A 480 6.75 -19.51 -13.86
N MET A 481 7.88 -19.89 -13.26
CA MET A 481 9.22 -19.59 -13.80
C MET A 481 9.40 -20.14 -15.22
N GLU A 482 9.00 -21.39 -15.47
CA GLU A 482 9.07 -22.03 -16.79
C GLU A 482 8.20 -21.32 -17.84
N LEU A 483 6.97 -20.96 -17.49
CA LEU A 483 6.06 -20.24 -18.40
C LEU A 483 6.61 -18.87 -18.80
N TYR A 484 7.46 -18.29 -17.94
CA TYR A 484 7.90 -16.90 -18.01
C TYR A 484 9.38 -16.74 -18.32
N GLY A 485 10.07 -17.83 -18.64
CA GLY A 485 11.46 -17.83 -19.08
C GLY A 485 12.45 -17.34 -18.02
N ILE A 486 12.19 -17.65 -16.75
CA ILE A 486 13.12 -17.42 -15.64
C ILE A 486 13.86 -18.70 -15.28
#